data_AF-A0A3M0KS12-F1
#
_entry.id   AF-A0A3M0KS12-F1
#
_cell.length_a   1.000
_cell.length_b   1.000
_cell.length_c   1.000
_cell.angle_alpha   90.00
_cell.angle_beta   90.00
_cell.angle_gamma   90.00
#
_symmetry.space_group_name_H-M   'P 1'
#
loop_
_entity.id
_entity.type
_entity.pdbx_description
1 polymer ?
#
loop_
_entity_poly.entity_id
_entity_poly.type
_entity_poly.pdbx_seq_one_letter_code
_entity_poly.pdbx_strand_id
1 'polypeptide(L)'
;MPSRYVGTESISISGVTGGSQQLTVLEAEVSLTGNGWQKHPIVTGPEAPCILGIDYLRNGYFKDPKGYRWAFGIAAVETEDIRQLNTLPGLSDDSCAVGLLRVEEQQVPIATTTVHRRQYRTDRDSVIPIHEMIRKLESQGVVSKARSPFNSPIWPVRKSSGEWRLMVDYRALNEVTPPLSAAVPDMLELQYELESKAAKWYATIDIANAFFSIPLAAECRAQFAFTWKGVQYLELTAPGVETQPHHLPWTDPDCTGKSKVKGPAQEIQFLGVKWQDGRRQIPTEVINKIIAMSPPTSKKETQAFLGAIGFWRMHIPEYSQIVSPLYLVTCKKNDFHWGPEQQQAFAQIKQEIAHAVALGPVRTGPDVKNVLYSAAGNNGLSWSL
;
A
#
# COMPACT_ATOMS: atom_id res chain seq x y z
N MET A 1 -14.19 14.09 -31.61
CA MET A 1 -15.32 14.67 -32.39
C MET A 1 -14.77 15.53 -33.52
N PRO A 2 -15.49 15.81 -34.62
CA PRO A 2 -15.02 16.77 -35.62
C PRO A 2 -14.76 18.13 -34.94
N SER A 3 -13.57 18.69 -35.15
CA SER A 3 -12.99 19.83 -34.42
C SER A 3 -13.67 21.20 -34.57
N ARG A 4 -14.93 21.24 -35.02
CA ARG A 4 -15.66 22.49 -35.31
C ARG A 4 -17.12 22.48 -34.83
N TYR A 5 -17.41 21.78 -33.75
CA TYR A 5 -18.76 21.77 -33.19
C TYR A 5 -18.96 22.96 -32.22
N VAL A 6 -20.05 23.71 -32.39
CA VAL A 6 -20.43 24.84 -31.53
C VAL A 6 -21.56 24.33 -30.63
N GLY A 7 -21.35 24.34 -29.31
CA GLY A 7 -22.35 23.88 -28.34
C GLY A 7 -23.33 24.94 -27.89
N THR A 8 -24.24 24.53 -27.01
CA THR A 8 -25.40 25.34 -26.61
C THR A 8 -25.04 26.39 -25.58
N GLU A 9 -24.00 26.16 -24.77
CA GLU A 9 -23.52 27.11 -23.75
C GLU A 9 -21.99 27.07 -23.62
N SER A 10 -21.37 28.23 -23.36
CA SER A 10 -19.95 28.34 -23.05
C SER A 10 -19.74 28.55 -21.55
N ILE A 11 -18.91 27.72 -20.93
CA ILE A 11 -18.51 27.86 -19.53
C ILE A 11 -17.02 28.18 -19.44
N SER A 12 -16.63 29.11 -18.57
CA SER A 12 -15.23 29.44 -18.32
C SER A 12 -14.77 28.79 -17.02
N ILE A 13 -13.75 27.96 -17.08
CA ILE A 13 -13.11 27.39 -15.89
C ILE A 13 -11.80 28.14 -15.65
N SER A 14 -11.66 28.72 -14.47
CA SER A 14 -10.44 29.43 -14.05
C SER A 14 -9.60 28.54 -13.13
N GLY A 15 -8.35 28.34 -13.50
CA GLY A 15 -7.35 27.65 -12.71
C GLY A 15 -6.79 28.53 -11.59
N VAL A 16 -6.30 27.88 -10.53
CA VAL A 16 -5.82 28.52 -9.30
C VAL A 16 -4.57 29.40 -9.52
N THR A 17 -3.87 29.23 -10.64
CA THR A 17 -2.74 30.06 -11.08
C THR A 17 -3.13 31.25 -11.97
N GLY A 18 -4.43 31.53 -12.14
CA GLY A 18 -4.94 32.70 -12.86
C GLY A 18 -5.17 32.52 -14.36
N GLY A 19 -4.94 31.32 -14.92
CA GLY A 19 -5.33 30.99 -16.30
C GLY A 19 -6.80 30.58 -16.40
N SER A 20 -7.54 31.05 -17.41
CA SER A 20 -8.93 30.63 -17.67
C SER A 20 -9.06 29.92 -19.01
N GLN A 21 -9.79 28.81 -19.06
CA GLN A 21 -10.12 28.10 -20.30
C GLN A 21 -11.63 28.12 -20.55
N GLN A 22 -12.00 28.52 -21.77
CA GLN A 22 -13.37 28.44 -22.27
C GLN A 22 -13.65 27.02 -22.74
N LEU A 23 -14.73 26.44 -22.21
CA LEU A 23 -15.24 25.13 -22.56
C LEU A 23 -16.67 25.25 -23.09
N THR A 24 -17.07 24.25 -23.85
CA THR A 24 -18.38 24.21 -24.51
C THR A 24 -19.20 23.05 -23.95
N VAL A 25 -20.41 23.33 -23.48
CA VAL A 25 -21.37 22.32 -23.02
C VAL A 25 -22.27 21.92 -24.19
N LEU A 26 -22.42 20.61 -24.37
CA LEU A 26 -23.22 19.98 -25.42
C LEU A 26 -24.17 18.97 -24.79
N GLU A 27 -25.43 18.95 -25.21
CA GLU A 27 -26.36 17.88 -24.81
C GLU A 27 -26.21 16.68 -25.78
N ALA A 28 -25.92 15.49 -25.25
CA ALA A 28 -25.68 14.30 -26.06
C ALA A 28 -26.46 13.09 -25.54
N GLU A 29 -26.86 12.21 -26.47
CA GLU A 29 -27.49 10.93 -26.13
C GLU A 29 -26.44 9.87 -25.81
N VAL A 30 -26.51 9.35 -24.60
CA VAL A 30 -25.57 8.37 -24.05
C VAL A 30 -26.33 7.10 -23.71
N SER A 31 -25.70 5.95 -23.99
CA SER A 31 -26.18 4.64 -23.57
C SER A 31 -25.07 3.86 -22.86
N LEU A 32 -25.29 3.51 -21.59
CA LEU A 32 -24.34 2.73 -20.79
C LEU A 32 -24.38 1.23 -21.12
N THR A 33 -25.49 0.74 -21.65
CA THR A 33 -25.71 -0.70 -21.93
C THR A 33 -26.05 -1.00 -23.39
N GLY A 34 -26.13 0.03 -24.25
CA GLY A 34 -26.52 -0.07 -25.67
C GLY A 34 -28.02 -0.18 -25.93
N ASN A 35 -28.82 -0.46 -24.89
CA ASN A 35 -30.24 -0.81 -25.01
C ASN A 35 -31.20 0.35 -24.65
N GLY A 36 -30.70 1.45 -24.08
CA GLY A 36 -31.49 2.64 -23.74
C GLY A 36 -30.64 3.91 -23.81
N TRP A 37 -31.19 4.98 -24.40
CA TRP A 37 -30.50 6.25 -24.62
C TRP A 37 -31.08 7.33 -23.72
N GLN A 38 -30.20 8.06 -23.02
CA GLN A 38 -30.58 9.18 -22.16
C GLN A 38 -29.76 10.41 -22.55
N LYS A 39 -30.38 11.59 -22.48
CA LYS A 39 -29.71 12.86 -22.78
C LYS A 39 -28.94 13.34 -21.56
N HIS A 40 -27.66 13.63 -21.74
CA HIS A 40 -26.79 14.15 -20.70
C HIS A 40 -26.00 15.35 -21.22
N PRO A 41 -25.77 16.38 -20.38
CA PRO A 41 -24.84 17.46 -20.70
C PRO A 41 -23.40 16.95 -20.62
N ILE A 42 -22.62 17.24 -21.65
CA ILE A 42 -21.23 16.84 -21.81
C ILE A 42 -20.38 18.09 -22.06
N VAL A 43 -19.28 18.23 -21.32
CA VAL A 43 -18.35 19.36 -21.45
C VAL A 43 -17.19 19.00 -22.37
N THR A 44 -16.92 19.83 -23.36
CA THR A 44 -15.89 19.63 -24.38
C THR A 44 -14.97 20.85 -24.49
N GLY A 45 -13.68 20.61 -24.76
CA GLY A 45 -12.69 21.67 -24.99
C GLY A 45 -12.46 21.99 -26.48
N PRO A 46 -11.81 23.13 -26.79
CA PRO A 46 -11.66 23.66 -28.15
C PRO A 46 -10.91 22.76 -29.15
N GLU A 47 -10.15 21.76 -28.69
CA GLU A 47 -9.45 20.80 -29.58
C GLU A 47 -10.08 19.39 -29.62
N ALA A 48 -11.16 19.16 -28.87
CA ALA A 48 -12.02 17.98 -28.93
C ALA A 48 -11.38 16.56 -28.94
N PRO A 49 -10.44 16.19 -28.03
CA PRO A 49 -10.31 14.80 -27.59
C PRO A 49 -10.78 14.56 -26.14
N CYS A 50 -10.84 15.61 -25.31
CA CYS A 50 -11.08 15.48 -23.88
C CYS A 50 -12.52 15.87 -23.54
N ILE A 51 -13.39 14.86 -23.45
CA ILE A 51 -14.65 14.99 -22.74
C ILE A 51 -14.34 14.91 -21.25
N LEU A 52 -14.61 15.96 -20.49
CA LEU A 52 -14.50 15.92 -19.02
C LEU A 52 -15.67 15.09 -18.47
N GLY A 53 -15.35 14.02 -17.73
CA GLY A 53 -16.34 13.03 -17.26
C GLY A 53 -16.09 11.59 -17.75
N ILE A 54 -14.90 11.28 -18.28
CA ILE A 54 -14.46 9.93 -18.72
C ILE A 54 -14.78 8.82 -17.71
N ASP A 55 -14.77 9.12 -16.41
CA ASP A 55 -15.04 8.13 -15.37
C ASP A 55 -16.51 7.66 -15.35
N TYR A 56 -17.44 8.47 -15.86
CA TYR A 56 -18.87 8.14 -15.88
C TYR A 56 -19.29 7.27 -17.09
N LEU A 57 -18.43 7.17 -18.12
CA LEU A 57 -18.77 6.56 -19.42
C LEU A 57 -17.88 5.39 -19.82
N ARG A 58 -17.09 4.83 -18.90
CA ARG A 58 -16.33 3.59 -19.16
C ARG A 58 -17.29 2.48 -19.64
N ASN A 59 -17.01 1.93 -20.82
CA ASN A 59 -17.83 0.92 -21.53
C ASN A 59 -19.19 1.42 -22.07
N GLY A 60 -19.42 2.73 -22.13
CA GLY A 60 -20.62 3.33 -22.73
C GLY A 60 -20.47 3.66 -24.23
N TYR A 61 -21.61 3.81 -24.90
CA TYR A 61 -21.71 4.28 -26.27
C TYR A 61 -22.31 5.69 -26.28
N PHE A 62 -21.79 6.56 -27.14
CA PHE A 62 -22.41 7.86 -27.39
C PHE A 62 -22.85 7.96 -28.85
N LYS A 63 -23.97 8.64 -29.07
CA LYS A 63 -24.48 8.92 -30.41
C LYS A 63 -24.32 10.40 -30.69
N ASP A 64 -23.61 10.73 -31.77
CA ASP A 64 -23.44 12.12 -32.17
C ASP A 64 -24.72 12.69 -32.81
N PRO A 65 -24.84 14.03 -32.95
CA PRO A 65 -26.01 14.65 -33.57
C PRO A 65 -26.22 14.27 -35.04
N LYS A 66 -25.22 13.70 -35.72
CA LYS A 66 -25.33 13.16 -37.09
C LYS A 66 -25.79 11.69 -37.08
N GLY A 67 -25.98 11.10 -35.90
CA GLY A 67 -26.51 9.78 -35.68
C GLY A 67 -25.48 8.66 -35.62
N TYR A 68 -24.18 8.98 -35.71
CA TYR A 68 -23.13 7.97 -35.62
C TYR A 68 -22.90 7.52 -34.18
N ARG A 69 -22.73 6.21 -34.00
CA ARG A 69 -22.44 5.59 -32.70
C ARG A 69 -20.94 5.44 -32.54
N TRP A 70 -20.43 5.94 -31.43
CA TRP A 70 -19.02 5.86 -31.06
C TRP A 70 -18.91 5.07 -29.76
N ALA A 71 -18.05 4.06 -29.76
CA ALA A 71 -17.74 3.26 -28.57
C ALA A 71 -16.46 3.79 -27.92
N PHE A 72 -16.48 4.03 -26.62
CA PHE A 72 -15.27 4.36 -25.88
C PHE A 72 -14.61 3.06 -25.38
N GLY A 73 -13.64 2.58 -26.15
CA GLY A 73 -12.66 1.59 -25.69
C GLY A 73 -11.40 2.28 -25.20
N ILE A 74 -10.69 1.68 -24.24
CA ILE A 74 -9.31 2.08 -23.92
C ILE A 74 -8.55 1.98 -25.23
N ALA A 75 -8.14 3.12 -25.80
CA ALA A 75 -7.19 3.14 -26.89
C ALA A 75 -6.01 2.28 -26.43
N ALA A 76 -5.65 1.28 -27.24
CA ALA A 76 -4.42 0.55 -27.02
C ALA A 76 -3.34 1.57 -26.73
N VAL A 77 -2.73 1.49 -25.54
CA VAL A 77 -1.62 2.36 -25.17
C VAL A 77 -0.55 2.11 -26.23
N GLU A 78 -0.40 3.05 -27.16
CA GLU A 78 0.70 3.02 -28.10
C GLU A 78 1.96 3.06 -27.25
N THR A 79 2.79 2.03 -27.41
CA THR A 79 4.00 1.79 -26.62
C THR A 79 5.04 2.90 -26.75
N GLU A 80 4.82 3.85 -27.66
CA GLU A 80 5.74 4.96 -27.95
C GLU A 80 5.68 6.10 -26.91
N ASP A 81 4.58 6.22 -26.15
CA ASP A 81 4.39 7.31 -25.15
C ASP A 81 4.50 6.86 -23.68
N ILE A 82 4.98 5.64 -23.41
CA ILE A 82 5.24 5.18 -22.04
C ILE A 82 6.47 5.91 -21.48
N ARG A 83 6.26 7.07 -20.86
CA ARG A 83 7.31 7.75 -20.07
C ARG A 83 7.61 6.92 -18.82
N GLN A 84 8.87 6.57 -18.61
CA GLN A 84 9.29 5.94 -17.36
C GLN A 84 9.05 6.92 -16.20
N LEU A 85 8.34 6.48 -15.16
CA LEU A 85 7.98 7.33 -14.03
C LEU A 85 9.21 7.83 -13.25
N ASN A 86 10.35 7.16 -13.34
CA ASN A 86 11.62 7.55 -12.71
C ASN A 86 12.26 8.82 -13.33
N THR A 87 11.76 9.31 -14.47
CA THR A 87 12.26 10.54 -15.12
C THR A 87 11.45 11.78 -14.75
N LEU A 88 10.49 11.67 -13.83
CA LEU A 88 9.69 12.83 -13.41
C LEU A 88 10.57 13.85 -12.66
N PRO A 89 10.46 15.15 -12.97
CA PRO A 89 11.08 16.20 -12.16
C PRO A 89 10.48 16.17 -10.75
N GLY A 90 11.31 16.37 -9.72
CA GLY A 90 10.90 16.30 -8.30
C GLY A 90 11.39 15.06 -7.54
N LEU A 91 11.85 14.01 -8.24
CA LEU A 91 12.35 12.78 -7.61
C LEU A 91 13.78 12.92 -7.08
N SER A 92 14.03 12.50 -5.84
CA SER A 92 15.34 12.58 -5.19
C SER A 92 15.98 11.21 -4.96
N ASP A 93 17.28 11.08 -5.20
CA ASP A 93 18.06 9.86 -4.87
C ASP A 93 18.60 9.88 -3.42
N ASP A 94 18.38 10.98 -2.71
CA ASP A 94 18.82 11.17 -1.34
C ASP A 94 17.91 10.44 -0.35
N SER A 95 18.46 9.45 0.36
CA SER A 95 17.72 8.63 1.33
C SER A 95 17.17 9.41 2.52
N CYS A 96 17.67 10.63 2.75
CA CYS A 96 17.23 11.52 3.81
C CYS A 96 16.40 12.69 3.27
N ALA A 97 16.04 12.71 1.98
CA ALA A 97 15.12 13.72 1.48
C ALA A 97 13.74 13.55 2.12
N VAL A 98 13.14 14.68 2.47
CA VAL A 98 11.78 14.78 3.01
C VAL A 98 11.10 15.93 2.29
N GLY A 99 9.92 15.69 1.73
CA GLY A 99 9.04 16.77 1.29
C GLY A 99 7.98 17.02 2.36
N LEU A 100 7.80 18.28 2.77
CA LEU A 100 6.78 18.65 3.76
C LEU A 100 5.45 18.88 3.05
N LEU A 101 4.40 18.18 3.47
CA LEU A 101 3.06 18.35 2.93
C LEU A 101 2.44 19.66 3.44
N ARG A 102 1.75 20.38 2.55
CA ARG A 102 0.88 21.51 2.92
C ARG A 102 -0.49 20.99 3.31
N VAL A 103 -0.56 20.30 4.43
CA VAL A 103 -1.79 19.74 5.01
C VAL A 103 -2.00 20.30 6.42
N GLU A 104 -3.21 20.11 6.95
CA GLU A 104 -3.51 20.46 8.34
C GLU A 104 -2.56 19.73 9.30
N GLU A 105 -2.11 20.41 10.37
CA GLU A 105 -1.22 19.80 11.34
C GLU A 105 -1.93 18.62 12.03
N GLN A 106 -1.27 17.46 12.03
CA GLN A 106 -1.85 16.24 12.56
C GLN A 106 -1.86 16.28 14.08
N GLN A 107 -3.05 16.10 14.67
CA GLN A 107 -3.24 15.86 16.09
C GLN A 107 -3.05 14.36 16.38
N VAL A 108 -2.37 14.04 17.48
CA VAL A 108 -2.18 12.66 17.96
C VAL A 108 -2.58 12.55 19.43
N PRO A 109 -2.96 11.34 19.91
CA PRO A 109 -3.28 11.17 21.32
C PRO A 109 -2.12 11.63 22.23
N ILE A 110 -2.48 12.41 23.25
CA ILE A 110 -1.53 12.92 24.23
C ILE A 110 -1.24 11.84 25.26
N ALA A 111 0.05 11.64 25.56
CA ALA A 111 0.49 10.72 26.59
C ALA A 111 -0.12 11.10 27.96
N THR A 112 -0.70 10.11 28.66
CA THR A 112 -1.34 10.31 29.97
C THR A 112 -0.34 10.63 31.07
N THR A 113 0.92 10.24 30.90
CA THR A 113 2.01 10.45 31.86
C THR A 113 3.29 10.86 31.13
N THR A 114 4.11 11.70 31.76
CA THR A 114 5.43 12.07 31.22
C THR A 114 6.40 10.89 31.23
N VAL A 115 7.02 10.62 30.08
CA VAL A 115 8.02 9.57 29.92
C VAL A 115 9.39 10.19 29.71
N HIS A 116 10.33 9.91 30.62
CA HIS A 116 11.70 10.39 30.52
C HIS A 116 12.70 9.23 30.67
N ARG A 117 13.18 8.72 29.54
CA ARG A 117 14.17 7.64 29.45
C ARG A 117 15.53 8.22 29.04
N ARG A 118 16.60 7.80 29.72
CA ARG A 118 17.97 8.24 29.40
C ARG A 118 18.45 7.64 28.08
N GLN A 119 19.25 8.41 27.34
CA GLN A 119 19.89 7.97 26.11
C GLN A 119 20.76 6.73 26.36
N TYR A 120 20.58 5.71 25.52
CA TYR A 120 21.44 4.52 25.53
C TYR A 120 22.87 4.84 25.16
N ARG A 121 23.80 4.01 25.62
CA ARG A 121 25.19 4.07 25.15
C ARG A 121 25.20 3.82 23.64
N THR A 122 25.75 4.78 22.92
CA THR A 122 25.82 4.70 21.46
C THR A 122 27.07 3.97 21.00
N ASP A 123 26.90 3.14 19.98
CA ASP A 123 28.02 2.50 19.29
C ASP A 123 28.89 3.54 18.58
N ARG A 124 30.22 3.34 18.61
CA ARG A 124 31.19 4.33 18.11
C ARG A 124 31.04 4.56 16.60
N ASP A 125 30.79 3.51 15.83
CA ASP A 125 30.72 3.59 14.37
C ASP A 125 29.43 4.29 13.91
N SER A 126 28.38 4.24 14.74
CA SER A 126 27.12 4.94 14.47
C SER A 126 27.17 6.45 14.76
N VAL A 127 28.13 6.94 15.56
CA VAL A 127 28.11 8.33 16.07
C VAL A 127 28.18 9.37 14.95
N ILE A 128 29.08 9.20 13.97
CA ILE A 128 29.26 10.18 12.89
C ILE A 128 28.05 10.16 11.95
N PRO A 129 27.64 9.00 11.38
CA PRO A 129 26.50 8.94 10.46
C PRO A 129 25.19 9.45 11.08
N ILE A 130 24.92 9.10 12.34
CA ILE A 130 23.70 9.53 13.03
C ILE A 130 23.73 11.03 13.33
N HIS A 131 24.90 11.59 13.64
CA HIS A 131 25.02 13.02 13.86
C HIS A 131 24.79 13.83 12.58
N GLU A 132 25.30 13.37 11.45
CA GLU A 132 25.05 13.97 10.13
C GLU A 132 23.56 13.88 9.76
N MET A 133 22.94 12.72 9.99
CA MET A 133 21.50 12.50 9.79
C MET A 133 20.66 13.52 10.58
N ILE A 134 20.92 13.68 11.90
CA ILE A 134 20.17 14.60 12.75
C ILE A 134 20.33 16.05 12.29
N ARG A 135 21.54 16.48 11.88
CA ARG A 135 21.76 17.83 11.34
C ARG A 135 20.95 18.06 10.06
N LYS A 136 20.84 17.03 9.22
CA LYS A 136 20.07 17.10 7.98
C LYS A 136 18.58 17.21 8.24
N LEU A 137 18.05 16.39 9.15
CA LEU A 137 16.66 16.48 9.60
C LEU A 137 16.37 17.85 10.22
N GLU A 138 17.33 18.43 10.97
CA GLU A 138 17.22 19.78 11.51
C GLU A 138 17.15 20.83 10.38
N SER A 139 18.03 20.75 9.38
CA SER A 139 18.00 21.68 8.23
C SER A 139 16.73 21.57 7.37
N GLN A 140 16.06 20.42 7.41
CA GLN A 140 14.82 20.15 6.67
C GLN A 140 13.57 20.49 7.48
N GLY A 141 13.70 20.94 8.74
CA GLY A 141 12.56 21.27 9.59
C GLY A 141 11.80 20.05 10.11
N VAL A 142 12.38 18.85 10.04
CA VAL A 142 11.81 17.62 10.62
C VAL A 142 12.00 17.59 12.14
N VAL A 143 13.13 18.09 12.61
CA VAL A 143 13.43 18.23 14.04
C VAL A 143 13.91 19.63 14.38
N SER A 144 13.74 20.05 15.62
CA SER A 144 14.28 21.31 16.13
C SER A 144 14.86 21.14 17.52
N LYS A 145 15.88 21.93 17.86
CA LYS A 145 16.41 21.97 19.23
C LYS A 145 15.39 22.64 20.15
N ALA A 146 14.94 21.94 21.18
CA ALA A 146 14.08 22.51 22.21
C ALA A 146 14.17 21.71 23.51
N ARG A 147 13.57 22.25 24.57
CA ARG A 147 13.47 21.59 25.87
C ARG A 147 12.08 20.97 26.04
N SER A 148 12.03 19.74 26.55
CA SER A 148 10.80 19.04 26.88
C SER A 148 10.95 18.21 28.16
N PRO A 149 9.87 18.08 28.95
CA PRO A 149 9.86 17.16 30.09
C PRO A 149 9.91 15.69 29.67
N PHE A 150 9.60 15.36 28.42
CA PHE A 150 9.70 14.00 27.87
C PHE A 150 11.11 13.74 27.34
N ASN A 151 11.50 12.47 27.28
CA ASN A 151 12.66 12.04 26.52
C ASN A 151 12.58 10.56 26.14
N SER A 152 12.76 10.26 24.87
CA SER A 152 12.94 8.91 24.33
C SER A 152 14.39 8.73 23.84
N PRO A 153 15.02 7.57 24.08
CA PRO A 153 16.38 7.34 23.64
C PRO A 153 16.39 6.97 22.16
N ILE A 154 17.44 7.36 21.45
CA ILE A 154 17.69 6.90 20.10
C ILE A 154 18.40 5.54 20.11
N TRP A 155 18.10 4.72 19.10
CA TRP A 155 18.63 3.39 18.87
C TRP A 155 19.11 3.25 17.41
N PRO A 156 20.39 3.57 17.12
CA PRO A 156 20.94 3.39 15.78
C PRO A 156 20.96 1.92 15.37
N VAL A 157 20.47 1.63 14.16
CA VAL A 157 20.48 0.26 13.61
C VAL A 157 21.13 0.22 12.25
N ARG A 158 21.99 -0.78 12.08
CA ARG A 158 22.67 -1.03 10.81
C ARG A 158 21.77 -1.85 9.89
N LYS A 159 21.53 -1.34 8.68
CA LYS A 159 20.84 -2.08 7.61
C LYS A 159 21.76 -3.18 7.06
N SER A 160 21.17 -4.16 6.37
CA SER A 160 21.93 -5.14 5.57
C SER A 160 22.77 -4.48 4.46
N SER A 161 22.37 -3.31 3.97
CA SER A 161 23.15 -2.50 3.03
C SER A 161 24.39 -1.83 3.65
N GLY A 162 24.54 -1.89 4.98
CA GLY A 162 25.62 -1.25 5.72
C GLY A 162 25.31 0.17 6.21
N GLU A 163 24.25 0.81 5.71
CA GLU A 163 23.80 2.15 6.15
C GLU A 163 23.22 2.14 7.56
N TRP A 164 23.32 3.26 8.27
CA TRP A 164 22.71 3.46 9.58
C TRP A 164 21.31 4.07 9.47
N ARG A 165 20.38 3.58 10.30
CA ARG A 165 19.07 4.19 10.55
C ARG A 165 19.02 4.80 11.93
N LEU A 166 18.49 6.01 12.01
CA LEU A 166 18.03 6.60 13.26
C LEU A 166 16.66 6.01 13.59
N MET A 167 16.54 5.36 14.75
CA MET A 167 15.24 5.02 15.34
C MET A 167 15.15 5.66 16.71
N VAL A 168 13.97 6.19 17.05
CA VAL A 168 13.67 6.67 18.40
C VAL A 168 12.80 5.62 19.08
N ASP A 169 13.20 5.19 20.28
CA ASP A 169 12.50 4.14 21.00
C ASP A 169 11.31 4.71 21.78
N TYR A 170 10.15 4.72 21.12
CA TYR A 170 8.89 5.19 21.69
C TYR A 170 8.12 4.13 22.47
N ARG A 171 8.66 2.94 22.74
CA ARG A 171 7.89 1.86 23.40
C ARG A 171 7.28 2.31 24.74
N ALA A 172 8.07 2.98 25.57
CA ALA A 172 7.59 3.51 26.85
C ALA A 172 6.57 4.65 26.68
N LEU A 173 6.66 5.42 25.60
CA LEU A 173 5.67 6.46 25.27
C LEU A 173 4.35 5.82 24.80
N ASN A 174 4.42 4.79 23.95
CA ASN A 174 3.26 4.07 23.44
C ASN A 174 2.45 3.43 24.58
N GLU A 175 3.11 2.90 25.61
CA GLU A 175 2.44 2.30 26.79
C GLU A 175 1.52 3.27 27.56
N VAL A 176 1.84 4.57 27.53
CA VAL A 176 1.09 5.61 28.25
C VAL A 176 0.23 6.47 27.33
N THR A 177 0.25 6.20 26.03
CA THR A 177 -0.48 6.94 25.02
C THR A 177 -1.76 6.19 24.67
N PRO A 178 -2.94 6.82 24.74
CA PRO A 178 -4.19 6.17 24.34
C PRO A 178 -4.09 5.61 22.91
N PRO A 179 -4.59 4.40 22.65
CA PRO A 179 -4.54 3.82 21.31
C PRO A 179 -5.40 4.67 20.36
N LEU A 180 -4.88 4.89 19.15
CA LEU A 180 -5.64 5.48 18.07
C LEU A 180 -6.20 4.35 17.20
N SER A 181 -7.52 4.29 17.05
CA SER A 181 -8.14 3.35 16.12
C SER A 181 -7.92 3.88 14.69
N ALA A 182 -6.99 3.27 13.97
CA ALA A 182 -6.79 3.57 12.56
C ALA A 182 -7.77 2.77 11.71
N ALA A 183 -8.48 3.44 10.80
CA ALA A 183 -9.26 2.80 9.75
C ALA A 183 -8.32 2.34 8.62
N VAL A 184 -7.47 1.35 8.90
CA VAL A 184 -6.66 0.71 7.86
C VAL A 184 -7.56 -0.33 7.18
N PRO A 185 -7.81 -0.21 5.86
CA PRO A 185 -8.54 -1.23 5.13
C PRO A 185 -7.87 -2.58 5.29
N ASP A 186 -8.67 -3.64 5.38
CA ASP A 186 -8.10 -4.98 5.53
C ASP A 186 -7.25 -5.32 4.30
N MET A 187 -6.09 -5.94 4.54
CA MET A 187 -5.14 -6.25 3.47
C MET A 187 -5.76 -7.13 2.37
N LEU A 188 -6.69 -8.00 2.75
CA LEU A 188 -7.40 -8.86 1.81
C LEU A 188 -8.42 -8.06 0.99
N GLU A 189 -9.09 -7.07 1.58
CA GLU A 189 -9.99 -6.16 0.87
C GLU A 189 -9.24 -5.36 -0.21
N LEU A 190 -8.09 -4.78 0.14
CA LEU A 190 -7.24 -4.06 -0.83
C LEU A 190 -6.79 -4.97 -1.98
N GLN A 191 -6.44 -6.22 -1.68
CA GLN A 191 -6.11 -7.19 -2.71
C GLN A 191 -7.32 -7.49 -3.61
N TYR A 192 -8.51 -7.72 -3.06
CA TYR A 192 -9.70 -7.96 -3.87
C TYR A 192 -10.05 -6.76 -4.76
N GLU A 193 -9.89 -5.54 -4.26
CA GLU A 193 -10.09 -4.35 -5.08
C GLU A 193 -9.14 -4.30 -6.27
N LEU A 194 -7.85 -4.57 -6.06
CA LEU A 194 -6.86 -4.64 -7.14
C LEU A 194 -7.15 -5.78 -8.12
N GLU A 195 -7.49 -6.96 -7.60
CA GLU A 195 -7.85 -8.14 -8.38
C GLU A 195 -9.05 -7.83 -9.28
N SER A 196 -10.08 -7.18 -8.75
CA SER A 196 -11.31 -6.80 -9.49
C SER A 196 -11.05 -5.93 -10.71
N LYS A 197 -9.94 -5.18 -10.74
CA LYS A 197 -9.59 -4.32 -11.90
C LYS A 197 -9.02 -5.12 -13.06
N ALA A 198 -8.59 -6.37 -12.85
CA ALA A 198 -7.99 -7.24 -13.86
C ALA A 198 -6.93 -6.51 -14.72
N ALA A 199 -6.09 -5.71 -14.06
CA ALA A 199 -5.15 -4.82 -14.74
C ALA A 199 -4.06 -5.61 -15.48
N LYS A 200 -3.70 -5.14 -16.69
CA LYS A 200 -2.61 -5.69 -17.50
C LYS A 200 -1.25 -5.06 -17.18
N TRP A 201 -1.27 -3.84 -16.68
CA TRP A 201 -0.09 -3.06 -16.36
C TRP A 201 -0.19 -2.52 -14.94
N TYR A 202 0.91 -2.59 -14.22
CA TYR A 202 1.02 -2.15 -12.85
C TYR A 202 2.15 -1.14 -12.70
N ALA A 203 1.97 -0.18 -11.80
CA ALA A 203 3.02 0.68 -11.30
C ALA A 203 2.88 0.80 -9.79
N THR A 204 3.99 0.78 -9.07
CA THR A 204 4.02 1.06 -7.62
C THR A 204 4.94 2.21 -7.35
N ILE A 205 4.52 3.07 -6.44
CA ILE A 205 5.30 4.20 -5.95
C ILE A 205 5.43 4.02 -4.44
N ASP A 206 6.65 3.82 -3.96
CA ASP A 206 6.94 3.85 -2.52
C ASP A 206 7.39 5.28 -2.14
N ILE A 207 6.64 5.89 -1.23
CA ILE A 207 6.91 7.23 -0.72
C ILE A 207 7.95 7.10 0.40
N ALA A 208 9.18 7.54 0.12
CA ALA A 208 10.23 7.53 1.12
C ALA A 208 9.90 8.52 2.25
N ASN A 209 10.19 8.11 3.49
CA ASN A 209 10.08 9.00 4.65
C ASN A 209 8.71 9.69 4.80
N ALA A 210 7.63 9.09 4.30
CA ALA A 210 6.30 9.70 4.23
C ALA A 210 5.80 10.27 5.57
N PHE A 211 6.20 9.67 6.70
CA PHE A 211 5.86 10.18 8.03
C PHE A 211 6.48 11.55 8.33
N PHE A 212 7.72 11.77 7.91
CA PHE A 212 8.39 13.08 8.05
C PHE A 212 7.76 14.15 7.15
N SER A 213 6.89 13.76 6.22
CA SER A 213 6.15 14.70 5.38
C SER A 213 4.91 15.28 6.07
N ILE A 214 4.42 14.64 7.14
CA ILE A 214 3.20 15.06 7.82
C ILE A 214 3.56 16.01 8.97
N PRO A 215 3.13 17.28 8.97
CA PRO A 215 3.37 18.20 10.07
C PRO A 215 2.60 17.76 11.32
N LEU A 216 3.24 17.84 12.49
CA LEU A 216 2.63 17.49 13.78
C LEU A 216 2.14 18.76 14.48
N ALA A 217 0.97 18.71 15.11
CA ALA A 217 0.43 19.85 15.84
C ALA A 217 1.30 20.26 17.03
N ALA A 218 1.41 21.58 17.26
CA ALA A 218 2.30 22.15 18.26
C ALA A 218 2.09 21.59 19.68
N GLU A 219 0.84 21.26 20.03
CA GLU A 219 0.47 20.75 21.35
C GLU A 219 1.02 19.35 21.61
N CYS A 220 1.21 18.54 20.56
CA CYS A 220 1.67 17.16 20.67
C CYS A 220 3.20 17.03 20.66
N ARG A 221 3.94 17.99 20.09
CA ARG A 221 5.39 17.89 19.80
C ARG A 221 6.24 17.55 21.03
N ALA A 222 5.87 18.04 22.21
CA ALA A 222 6.64 17.86 23.43
C ALA A 222 6.89 16.38 23.77
N GLN A 223 5.93 15.49 23.50
CA GLN A 223 6.03 14.07 23.87
C GLN A 223 7.02 13.28 22.99
N PHE A 224 7.39 13.83 21.82
CA PHE A 224 8.30 13.19 20.87
C PHE A 224 9.74 13.67 20.97
N ALA A 225 10.15 14.11 22.15
CA ALA A 225 11.50 14.56 22.42
C ALA A 225 12.53 13.42 22.47
N PHE A 226 13.74 13.65 21.95
CA PHE A 226 14.88 12.76 22.13
C PHE A 226 16.16 13.56 22.40
N THR A 227 17.19 12.90 22.96
CA THR A 227 18.47 13.55 23.28
C THR A 227 19.60 12.95 22.47
N TRP A 228 20.40 13.82 21.85
CA TRP A 228 21.62 13.43 21.13
C TRP A 228 22.80 14.33 21.52
N LYS A 229 23.91 13.72 21.94
CA LYS A 229 25.14 14.42 22.38
C LYS A 229 24.88 15.56 23.38
N GLY A 230 23.95 15.34 24.33
CA GLY A 230 23.61 16.33 25.36
C GLY A 230 22.68 17.45 24.91
N VAL A 231 22.21 17.42 23.67
CA VAL A 231 21.22 18.37 23.13
C VAL A 231 19.90 17.64 22.94
N GLN A 232 18.80 18.25 23.41
CA GLN A 232 17.46 17.72 23.24
C GLN A 232 16.82 18.31 21.97
N TYR A 233 16.13 17.45 21.23
CA TYR A 233 15.44 17.75 19.98
C TYR A 233 13.97 17.35 20.11
N LEU A 234 13.10 18.08 19.43
CA LEU A 234 11.69 17.74 19.21
C LEU A 234 11.47 17.40 17.74
N GLU A 235 10.69 16.37 17.48
CA GLU A 235 10.13 16.11 16.16
C GLU A 235 8.99 17.10 15.89
N LEU A 236 9.07 17.79 14.74
CA LEU A 236 8.06 18.73 14.24
C LEU A 236 7.06 18.07 13.30
N THR A 237 7.42 16.89 12.80
CA THR A 237 6.63 16.07 11.89
C THR A 237 6.31 14.74 12.55
N ALA A 238 5.39 13.99 11.96
CA ALA A 238 4.87 12.75 12.53
C ALA A 238 6.00 11.68 12.69
N PRO A 239 6.23 11.15 13.90
CA PRO A 239 7.18 10.05 14.13
C PRO A 239 6.73 8.73 13.48
N GLY A 240 7.62 7.77 13.27
CA GLY A 240 7.20 6.39 12.98
C GLY A 240 6.63 5.64 14.19
N VAL A 241 5.56 6.14 14.83
CA VAL A 241 4.90 5.53 16.00
C VAL A 241 3.67 4.72 15.64
N GLU A 242 3.34 3.74 16.50
CA GLU A 242 2.22 2.81 16.36
C GLU A 242 0.84 3.49 16.43
N THR A 243 0.78 4.71 16.98
CA THR A 243 -0.45 5.45 17.27
C THR A 243 -0.83 6.49 16.21
N GLN A 244 -0.28 6.40 14.99
CA GLN A 244 -0.57 7.40 13.96
C GLN A 244 -1.82 7.08 13.12
N PRO A 245 -2.62 8.10 12.75
CA PRO A 245 -3.65 7.92 11.77
C PRO A 245 -2.99 7.75 10.39
N HIS A 246 -3.26 6.62 9.75
CA HIS A 246 -2.64 6.23 8.48
C HIS A 246 -3.35 6.84 7.24
N HIS A 247 -4.22 7.83 7.43
CA HIS A 247 -4.81 8.58 6.31
C HIS A 247 -3.78 9.56 5.75
N LEU A 248 -2.94 9.07 4.84
CA LEU A 248 -2.14 9.92 3.98
C LEU A 248 -3.05 10.46 2.86
N PRO A 249 -3.33 11.77 2.78
CA PRO A 249 -3.87 12.35 1.55
C PRO A 249 -2.89 12.08 0.40
N TRP A 250 -3.43 11.86 -0.81
CA TRP A 250 -2.64 11.62 -2.02
C TRP A 250 -1.48 12.62 -2.11
N THR A 251 -0.25 12.10 -2.12
CA THR A 251 0.98 12.89 -1.98
C THR A 251 1.41 13.52 -3.29
N ASP A 252 1.97 14.72 -3.19
CA ASP A 252 2.76 15.38 -4.23
C ASP A 252 3.95 14.49 -4.68
N PRO A 253 4.32 14.43 -5.97
CA PRO A 253 5.39 13.55 -6.49
C PRO A 253 6.79 13.80 -5.90
N ASP A 254 7.02 14.94 -5.26
CA ASP A 254 8.33 15.40 -4.78
C ASP A 254 8.92 14.59 -3.59
N CYS A 255 8.14 13.67 -3.01
CA CYS A 255 8.58 12.82 -1.88
C CYS A 255 9.06 11.42 -2.29
N THR A 256 9.19 11.15 -3.58
CA THR A 256 9.41 9.78 -4.07
C THR A 256 10.84 9.59 -4.55
N GLY A 257 11.48 8.52 -4.03
CA GLY A 257 12.83 8.17 -4.44
C GLY A 257 12.80 7.54 -5.83
N LYS A 258 13.72 7.91 -6.74
CA LYS A 258 13.70 7.37 -8.11
C LYS A 258 13.78 5.84 -8.16
N SER A 259 14.49 5.23 -7.21
CA SER A 259 14.62 3.78 -7.06
C SER A 259 13.39 3.07 -6.45
N LYS A 260 12.43 3.84 -5.94
CA LYS A 260 11.21 3.36 -5.27
C LYS A 260 9.99 3.35 -6.18
N VAL A 261 10.14 3.82 -7.42
CA VAL A 261 9.13 3.68 -8.45
C VAL A 261 9.41 2.43 -9.26
N LYS A 262 8.43 1.55 -9.37
CA LYS A 262 8.50 0.34 -10.21
C LYS A 262 7.41 0.37 -11.26
N GLY A 263 7.77 -0.02 -12.47
CA GLY A 263 6.87 -0.07 -13.62
C GLY A 263 6.90 1.20 -14.48
N PRO A 264 6.00 1.29 -15.47
CA PRO A 264 4.94 0.32 -15.76
C PRO A 264 5.50 -1.06 -16.15
N ALA A 265 4.93 -2.11 -15.56
CA ALA A 265 5.32 -3.50 -15.80
C ALA A 265 4.10 -4.42 -15.84
N GLN A 266 4.19 -5.54 -16.55
CA GLN A 266 3.15 -6.58 -16.58
C GLN A 266 3.17 -7.47 -15.34
N GLU A 267 4.26 -7.39 -14.57
CA GLU A 267 4.44 -8.09 -13.30
C GLU A 267 4.94 -7.09 -12.23
N ILE A 268 4.37 -7.14 -11.03
CA ILE A 268 4.85 -6.36 -9.89
C ILE A 268 4.66 -7.11 -8.57
N GLN A 269 5.47 -6.78 -7.57
CA GLN A 269 5.24 -7.23 -6.19
C GLN A 269 4.73 -6.06 -5.35
N PHE A 270 3.51 -6.20 -4.82
CA PHE A 270 2.85 -5.18 -4.02
C PHE A 270 2.06 -5.83 -2.88
N LEU A 271 2.11 -5.23 -1.68
CA LEU A 271 1.53 -5.79 -0.45
C LEU A 271 1.94 -7.26 -0.23
N GLY A 272 3.22 -7.59 -0.45
CA GLY A 272 3.73 -8.96 -0.24
C GLY A 272 3.26 -10.01 -1.25
N VAL A 273 2.46 -9.64 -2.25
CA VAL A 273 1.87 -10.52 -3.27
C VAL A 273 2.44 -10.19 -4.65
N LYS A 274 2.63 -11.20 -5.50
CA LYS A 274 3.00 -11.01 -6.92
C LYS A 274 1.73 -10.83 -7.75
N TRP A 275 1.67 -9.78 -8.55
CA TRP A 275 0.58 -9.45 -9.45
C TRP A 275 1.05 -9.61 -10.89
N GLN A 276 0.28 -10.34 -11.69
CA GLN A 276 0.58 -10.56 -13.11
C GLN A 276 -0.70 -10.94 -13.86
N ASP A 277 -0.95 -10.30 -15.00
CA ASP A 277 -2.11 -10.56 -15.88
C ASP A 277 -3.47 -10.56 -15.14
N GLY A 278 -3.66 -9.59 -14.24
CA GLY A 278 -4.87 -9.50 -13.41
C GLY A 278 -4.99 -10.56 -12.32
N ARG A 279 -3.97 -11.40 -12.12
CA ARG A 279 -3.95 -12.48 -11.13
C ARG A 279 -2.98 -12.17 -10.01
N ARG A 280 -3.31 -12.66 -8.81
CA ARG A 280 -2.41 -12.68 -7.66
C ARG A 280 -1.75 -14.04 -7.50
N GLN A 281 -0.48 -14.03 -7.13
CA GLN A 281 0.39 -15.20 -7.00
C GLN A 281 1.27 -15.08 -5.75
N ILE A 282 1.70 -16.23 -5.23
CA ILE A 282 2.72 -16.28 -4.19
C ILE A 282 4.07 -15.90 -4.83
N PRO A 283 4.83 -14.93 -4.29
CA PRO A 283 6.16 -14.61 -4.82
C PRO A 283 7.10 -15.82 -4.74
N THR A 284 7.92 -16.03 -5.78
CA THR A 284 8.85 -17.17 -5.86
C THR A 284 9.83 -17.22 -4.69
N GLU A 285 10.27 -16.07 -4.17
CA GLU A 285 11.12 -16.00 -2.98
C GLU A 285 10.45 -16.57 -1.72
N VAL A 286 9.13 -16.35 -1.58
CA VAL A 286 8.34 -16.86 -0.47
C VAL A 286 8.16 -18.38 -0.61
N ILE A 287 7.84 -18.86 -1.82
CA ILE A 287 7.77 -20.29 -2.14
C ILE A 287 9.10 -20.98 -1.77
N ASN A 288 10.22 -20.46 -2.26
CA ASN A 288 11.55 -21.02 -2.01
C ASN A 288 11.89 -21.06 -0.52
N LYS A 289 11.56 -20.00 0.23
CA LYS A 289 11.77 -19.97 1.69
C LYS A 289 10.96 -21.04 2.41
N ILE A 290 9.68 -21.22 2.04
CA ILE A 290 8.80 -22.23 2.65
C ILE A 290 9.29 -23.64 2.31
N ILE A 291 9.68 -23.89 1.05
CA ILE A 291 10.23 -25.18 0.62
C ILE A 291 11.55 -25.50 1.34
N ALA A 292 12.36 -24.51 1.67
CA ALA A 292 13.62 -24.70 2.40
C ALA A 292 13.45 -24.94 3.91
N MET A 293 12.26 -24.73 4.48
CA MET A 293 12.04 -24.93 5.92
C MET A 293 12.23 -26.40 6.33
N SER A 294 12.93 -26.61 7.44
CA SER A 294 13.06 -27.91 8.10
C SER A 294 11.78 -28.27 8.87
N PRO A 295 11.54 -29.57 9.13
CA PRO A 295 10.43 -30.00 10.00
C PRO A 295 10.50 -29.33 11.38
N PRO A 296 9.39 -28.76 11.87
CA PRO A 296 9.31 -28.21 13.23
C PRO A 296 9.66 -29.22 14.32
N THR A 297 10.42 -28.77 15.31
CA THR A 297 10.85 -29.58 16.46
C THR A 297 10.13 -29.20 17.76
N SER A 298 9.28 -28.17 17.72
CA SER A 298 8.52 -27.69 18.87
C SER A 298 7.16 -27.12 18.49
N LYS A 299 6.24 -27.02 19.45
CA LYS A 299 4.92 -26.38 19.24
C LYS A 299 5.04 -24.95 18.71
N LYS A 300 6.02 -24.19 19.20
CA LYS A 300 6.27 -22.81 18.80
C LYS A 300 6.73 -22.74 17.35
N GLU A 301 7.60 -23.65 16.93
CA GLU A 301 8.02 -23.75 15.53
C GLU A 301 6.87 -24.18 14.63
N THR A 302 6.03 -25.12 15.05
CA THR A 302 4.84 -25.52 14.27
C THR A 302 3.85 -24.36 14.12
N GLN A 303 3.63 -23.59 15.19
CA GLN A 303 2.79 -22.38 15.12
C GLN A 303 3.37 -21.33 14.18
N ALA A 304 4.69 -21.11 14.23
CA ALA A 304 5.37 -20.18 13.32
C ALA A 304 5.25 -20.64 11.87
N PHE A 305 5.43 -21.94 11.60
CA PHE A 305 5.23 -22.53 10.28
C PHE A 305 3.78 -22.35 9.78
N LEU A 306 2.79 -22.73 10.58
CA LEU A 306 1.36 -22.56 10.27
C LEU A 306 0.98 -21.09 10.04
N GLY A 307 1.57 -20.17 10.80
CA GLY A 307 1.39 -18.73 10.60
C GLY A 307 1.95 -18.25 9.26
N ALA A 308 3.14 -18.73 8.88
CA ALA A 308 3.79 -18.36 7.62
C ALA A 308 3.01 -18.84 6.37
N ILE A 309 2.42 -20.04 6.43
CA ILE A 309 1.63 -20.60 5.33
C ILE A 309 0.17 -20.16 5.35
N GLY A 310 -0.37 -19.82 6.53
CA GLY A 310 -1.80 -19.51 6.70
C GLY A 310 -2.26 -18.29 5.91
N PHE A 311 -1.36 -17.34 5.64
CA PHE A 311 -1.62 -16.21 4.75
C PHE A 311 -1.94 -16.64 3.32
N TRP A 312 -1.35 -17.75 2.85
CA TRP A 312 -1.47 -18.27 1.49
C TRP A 312 -2.52 -19.37 1.33
N ARG A 313 -3.31 -19.65 2.37
CA ARG A 313 -4.28 -20.76 2.40
C ARG A 313 -5.25 -20.81 1.21
N MET A 314 -5.60 -19.67 0.60
CA MET A 314 -6.51 -19.61 -0.55
C MET A 314 -5.88 -20.14 -1.84
N HIS A 315 -4.54 -20.15 -1.94
CA HIS A 315 -3.82 -20.69 -3.10
C HIS A 315 -3.66 -22.21 -3.03
N ILE A 316 -4.04 -22.82 -1.91
CA ILE A 316 -3.77 -24.21 -1.58
C ILE A 316 -5.10 -24.97 -1.51
N PRO A 317 -5.37 -25.90 -2.44
CA PRO A 317 -6.56 -26.73 -2.36
C PRO A 317 -6.52 -27.60 -1.10
N GLU A 318 -7.70 -27.85 -0.51
CA GLU A 318 -7.86 -28.73 0.66
C GLU A 318 -6.99 -28.36 1.88
N TYR A 319 -6.54 -27.09 1.96
CA TYR A 319 -5.62 -26.61 2.99
C TYR A 319 -5.96 -27.12 4.39
N SER A 320 -7.22 -26.96 4.82
CA SER A 320 -7.69 -27.34 6.15
C SER A 320 -7.48 -28.82 6.48
N GLN A 321 -7.64 -29.70 5.50
CA GLN A 321 -7.44 -31.14 5.67
C GLN A 321 -5.96 -31.47 5.81
N ILE A 322 -5.13 -30.88 4.95
CA ILE A 322 -3.68 -31.12 4.92
C ILE A 322 -3.04 -30.70 6.24
N VAL A 323 -3.37 -29.51 6.75
CA VAL A 323 -2.71 -28.97 7.96
C VAL A 323 -3.34 -29.44 9.27
N SER A 324 -4.43 -30.21 9.24
CA SER A 324 -5.14 -30.68 10.44
C SER A 324 -4.21 -31.43 11.43
N PRO A 325 -3.37 -32.39 11.00
CA PRO A 325 -2.41 -33.07 11.89
C PRO A 325 -1.40 -32.13 12.54
N LEU A 326 -1.07 -30.99 11.89
CA LEU A 326 -0.16 -29.98 12.42
C LEU A 326 -0.86 -29.10 13.47
N TYR A 327 -2.14 -28.77 13.30
CA TYR A 327 -2.88 -28.04 14.32
C TYR A 327 -3.02 -28.86 15.62
N LEU A 328 -3.22 -30.18 15.51
CA LEU A 328 -3.34 -31.07 16.67
C LEU A 328 -2.12 -31.01 17.61
N VAL A 329 -0.90 -30.84 17.07
CA VAL A 329 0.31 -30.73 17.91
C VAL A 329 0.49 -29.35 18.54
N THR A 330 -0.17 -28.31 18.00
CA THR A 330 -0.12 -26.95 18.57
C THR A 330 -1.10 -26.74 19.73
N CYS A 331 -2.06 -27.65 19.92
CA CYS A 331 -3.04 -27.60 20.99
C CYS A 331 -2.35 -27.58 22.37
N LYS A 332 -2.77 -26.65 23.24
CA LYS A 332 -2.18 -26.50 24.60
C LYS A 332 -2.29 -27.79 25.42
N LYS A 333 -3.37 -28.54 25.26
CA LYS A 333 -3.68 -29.77 26.01
C LYS A 333 -2.87 -31.01 25.59
N ASN A 334 -2.26 -31.00 24.41
CA ASN A 334 -1.59 -32.18 23.84
C ASN A 334 -0.08 -32.07 24.04
N ASP A 335 0.63 -33.16 24.27
CA ASP A 335 2.10 -33.14 24.22
C ASP A 335 2.59 -32.98 22.78
N PHE A 336 3.80 -32.44 22.61
CA PHE A 336 4.39 -32.30 21.29
C PHE A 336 4.89 -33.67 20.81
N HIS A 337 4.24 -34.21 19.77
CA HIS A 337 4.63 -35.45 19.13
C HIS A 337 4.69 -35.25 17.62
N TRP A 338 5.85 -35.49 17.01
CA TRP A 338 6.06 -35.37 15.57
C TRP A 338 6.19 -36.76 14.95
N GLY A 339 5.08 -37.30 14.47
CA GLY A 339 5.00 -38.64 13.90
C GLY A 339 4.92 -38.64 12.37
N PRO A 340 4.67 -39.82 11.76
CA PRO A 340 4.52 -39.97 10.32
C PRO A 340 3.40 -39.10 9.74
N GLU A 341 2.28 -38.94 10.43
CA GLU A 341 1.15 -38.10 9.98
C GLU A 341 1.54 -36.61 9.89
N GLN A 342 2.24 -36.09 10.90
CA GLN A 342 2.72 -34.70 10.88
C GLN A 342 3.78 -34.51 9.80
N GLN A 343 4.69 -35.48 9.64
CA GLN A 343 5.71 -35.43 8.60
C GLN A 343 5.10 -35.46 7.20
N GLN A 344 4.06 -36.28 6.99
CA GLN A 344 3.33 -36.34 5.73
C GLN A 344 2.59 -35.03 5.46
N ALA A 345 1.85 -34.50 6.44
CA ALA A 345 1.17 -33.21 6.32
C ALA A 345 2.15 -32.06 6.00
N PHE A 346 3.31 -32.05 6.65
CA PHE A 346 4.38 -31.07 6.40
C PHE A 346 4.97 -31.18 4.99
N ALA A 347 5.21 -32.41 4.50
CA ALA A 347 5.70 -32.62 3.14
C ALA A 347 4.64 -32.23 2.09
N GLN A 348 3.40 -32.65 2.30
CA GLN A 348 2.28 -32.40 1.40
C GLN A 348 2.01 -30.90 1.26
N ILE A 349 1.95 -30.15 2.36
CA ILE A 349 1.66 -28.70 2.27
C ILE A 349 2.78 -27.93 1.55
N LYS A 350 4.05 -28.35 1.71
CA LYS A 350 5.17 -27.76 0.98
C LYS A 350 5.08 -28.06 -0.52
N GLN A 351 4.64 -29.27 -0.88
CA GLN A 351 4.40 -29.64 -2.27
C GLN A 351 3.25 -28.83 -2.88
N GLU A 352 2.13 -28.67 -2.19
CA GLU A 352 1.01 -27.85 -2.68
C GLU A 352 1.39 -26.38 -2.83
N ILE A 353 2.18 -25.83 -1.90
CA ILE A 353 2.70 -24.46 -2.02
C ILE A 353 3.63 -24.28 -3.23
N ALA A 354 4.43 -25.31 -3.56
CA ALA A 354 5.28 -25.28 -4.75
C ALA A 354 4.47 -25.23 -6.06
N HIS A 355 3.25 -25.77 -6.05
CA HIS A 355 2.33 -25.82 -7.18
C HIS A 355 1.14 -24.85 -7.01
N ALA A 356 1.27 -23.87 -6.11
CA ALA A 356 0.22 -22.94 -5.75
C ALA A 356 -0.37 -22.24 -6.98
N VAL A 357 -1.70 -22.24 -7.07
CA VAL A 357 -2.41 -21.71 -8.24
C VAL A 357 -2.51 -20.18 -8.16
N ALA A 358 -2.34 -19.52 -9.31
CA ALA A 358 -2.61 -18.10 -9.45
C ALA A 358 -4.12 -17.83 -9.30
N LEU A 359 -4.51 -16.96 -8.37
CA LEU A 359 -5.90 -16.57 -8.19
C LEU A 359 -6.23 -15.39 -9.11
N GLY A 360 -7.37 -15.48 -9.80
CA GLY A 360 -7.83 -14.44 -10.71
C GLY A 360 -9.09 -13.75 -10.21
N PRO A 361 -9.52 -12.67 -10.89
CA PRO A 361 -10.68 -11.88 -10.48
C PRO A 361 -11.92 -12.75 -10.35
N VAL A 362 -12.58 -12.62 -9.20
CA VAL A 362 -13.95 -13.11 -9.03
C VAL A 362 -14.83 -12.34 -10.00
N ARG A 363 -15.31 -13.04 -11.03
CA ARG A 363 -16.22 -12.45 -12.00
C ARG A 363 -17.61 -12.33 -11.35
N THR A 364 -18.23 -11.17 -11.49
CA THR A 364 -19.59 -10.90 -11.01
C THR A 364 -20.45 -10.46 -12.18
N GLY A 365 -21.68 -10.97 -12.26
CA GLY A 365 -22.61 -10.65 -13.35
C GLY A 365 -23.67 -11.74 -13.51
N PRO A 366 -24.83 -11.41 -14.11
CA PRO A 366 -25.95 -12.35 -14.28
C PRO A 366 -25.57 -13.58 -15.12
N ASP A 367 -24.56 -13.47 -15.99
CA ASP A 367 -24.09 -14.54 -16.88
C ASP A 367 -22.85 -15.28 -16.35
N VAL A 368 -22.37 -14.94 -15.15
CA VAL A 368 -21.19 -15.58 -14.55
C VAL A 368 -21.63 -16.71 -13.61
N LYS A 369 -21.25 -17.94 -13.94
CA LYS A 369 -21.37 -19.09 -13.04
C LYS A 369 -20.09 -19.26 -12.24
N ASN A 370 -20.13 -18.83 -10.98
CA ASN A 370 -19.11 -19.23 -10.00
C ASN A 370 -19.45 -20.64 -9.50
N VAL A 371 -18.48 -21.54 -9.49
CA VAL A 371 -18.67 -22.95 -9.10
C VAL A 371 -17.89 -23.19 -7.82
N LEU A 372 -18.59 -23.36 -6.71
CA LEU A 372 -17.97 -23.74 -5.45
C LEU A 372 -17.82 -25.26 -5.40
N TYR A 373 -16.58 -25.73 -5.33
CA TYR A 373 -16.29 -27.14 -5.09
C TYR A 373 -16.11 -27.35 -3.59
N SER A 374 -16.97 -28.19 -2.99
CA SER A 374 -16.86 -28.56 -1.58
C SER A 374 -16.53 -30.05 -1.46
N ALA A 375 -15.48 -30.37 -0.70
CA ALA A 375 -15.13 -31.73 -0.33
C ALA A 375 -15.20 -31.87 1.19
N ALA A 376 -15.94 -32.87 1.67
CA ALA A 376 -15.99 -33.25 3.08
C ALA A 376 -15.14 -34.52 3.27
N GLY A 377 -14.05 -34.38 4.03
CA GLY A 377 -13.21 -35.51 4.45
C GLY A 377 -13.48 -35.89 5.91
N ASN A 378 -12.90 -37.01 6.36
CA ASN A 378 -13.00 -37.48 7.76
C ASN A 378 -12.53 -36.45 8.81
N ASN A 379 -11.71 -35.47 8.40
CA ASN A 379 -11.10 -34.47 9.28
C ASN A 379 -11.63 -33.03 9.06
N GLY A 380 -12.71 -32.84 8.29
CA GLY A 380 -13.38 -31.55 8.16
C GLY A 380 -13.87 -31.21 6.74
N LEU A 381 -14.46 -30.02 6.61
CA LEU A 381 -14.90 -29.43 5.35
C LEU A 381 -13.76 -28.65 4.70
N SER A 382 -13.60 -28.83 3.40
CA SER A 382 -12.75 -27.99 2.55
C SER A 382 -13.56 -27.51 1.36
N TRP A 383 -13.22 -26.33 0.85
CA TRP A 383 -13.85 -25.78 -0.32
C TRP A 383 -12.85 -24.95 -1.13
N SER A 384 -13.06 -24.91 -2.44
CA SER A 384 -12.37 -24.02 -3.38
C SER A 384 -13.40 -23.38 -4.30
N LEU A 385 -13.21 -22.09 -4.60
CA LEU A 385 -14.08 -21.27 -5.44
C LEU A 385 -13.41 -20.99 -6.78
#